data_AF-A0A415CE60-F1
#
_entry.id   AF-A0A415CE60-F1
#
_cell.length_a   1.000
_cell.length_b   1.000
_cell.length_c   1.000
_cell.angle_alpha   90.00
_cell.angle_beta   90.00
_cell.angle_gamma   90.00
#
_symmetry.space_group_name_H-M   'P 1'
#
loop_
_entity.id
_entity.type
_entity.pdbx_description
1 polymer ?
#
loop_
_entity_poly.entity_id
_entity_poly.type
_entity_poly.pdbx_seq_one_letter_code
_entity_poly.pdbx_strand_id
1 'polypeptide(L)'
;MDKNFDTIRFELFDPYEAKEQWAVDLHRTGCHAVRIYVNDKELNALLVELEDNEDGETTPSDPAHVYGHIGLWLAEELKKESADLYGASLCCCSVCGDEGCWGVRAKVRETDDEVVWHGFEHEHRKYTYGGLEFHFERSAYEAEIKKLEEWRRQYER
;
A
#
# COMPACT_ATOMS: atom_id res chain seq x y z
N MET A 1 17.14 -11.70 -22.27
CA MET A 1 16.84 -12.05 -20.88
C MET A 1 15.44 -11.56 -20.66
N ASP A 2 14.51 -12.46 -20.41
CA ASP A 2 13.14 -12.06 -20.08
C ASP A 2 13.19 -11.36 -18.72
N LYS A 3 12.73 -10.12 -18.68
CA LYS A 3 12.61 -9.36 -17.44
C LYS A 3 11.49 -10.00 -16.64
N ASN A 4 11.78 -10.52 -15.46
CA ASN A 4 10.77 -11.09 -14.59
C ASN A 4 10.14 -9.95 -13.81
N PHE A 5 8.91 -9.59 -14.14
CA PHE A 5 8.16 -8.55 -13.45
C PHE A 5 7.43 -9.12 -12.24
N ASP A 6 7.32 -8.32 -11.20
CA ASP A 6 6.45 -8.55 -10.06
C ASP A 6 4.98 -8.44 -10.50
N THR A 7 4.10 -9.18 -9.84
CA THR A 7 2.66 -9.03 -10.03
C THR A 7 2.09 -8.09 -8.98
N ILE A 8 1.13 -7.25 -9.38
CA ILE A 8 0.36 -6.41 -8.47
C ILE A 8 -1.12 -6.79 -8.58
N ARG A 9 -1.83 -6.76 -7.45
CA ARG A 9 -3.28 -6.94 -7.39
C ARG A 9 -3.87 -6.07 -6.30
N PHE A 10 -4.93 -5.37 -6.63
CA PHE A 10 -5.74 -4.67 -5.63
C PHE A 10 -7.00 -5.46 -5.28
N GLU A 11 -7.42 -5.38 -4.02
CA GLU A 11 -8.67 -5.96 -3.55
C GLU A 11 -9.44 -4.95 -2.72
N LEU A 12 -10.67 -4.65 -3.16
CA LEU A 12 -11.59 -3.77 -2.48
C LEU A 12 -12.31 -4.51 -1.36
N PHE A 13 -12.44 -3.88 -0.19
CA PHE A 13 -13.24 -4.42 0.90
C PHE A 13 -13.77 -3.31 1.81
N ASP A 14 -14.80 -3.63 2.61
CA ASP A 14 -15.25 -2.80 3.71
C ASP A 14 -14.47 -3.19 4.99
N PRO A 15 -13.63 -2.29 5.53
CA PRO A 15 -12.79 -2.62 6.68
C PRO A 15 -13.57 -2.74 7.98
N TYR A 16 -14.74 -2.11 8.09
CA TYR A 16 -15.61 -2.26 9.25
C TYR A 16 -16.30 -3.64 9.24
N GLU A 17 -16.83 -4.08 8.09
CA GLU A 17 -17.40 -5.42 7.95
C GLU A 17 -16.34 -6.52 8.12
N ALA A 18 -15.12 -6.27 7.65
CA ALA A 18 -13.97 -7.15 7.86
C ALA A 18 -13.41 -7.11 9.29
N LYS A 19 -13.95 -6.27 10.17
CA LYS A 19 -13.56 -6.10 11.57
C LYS A 19 -12.10 -5.67 11.77
N GLU A 20 -11.57 -4.85 10.87
CA GLU A 20 -10.26 -4.25 11.07
C GLU A 20 -10.33 -3.24 12.22
N GLN A 21 -9.35 -3.34 13.14
CA GLN A 21 -9.38 -2.61 14.40
C GLN A 21 -9.56 -1.11 14.20
N TRP A 22 -8.76 -0.51 13.30
CA TRP A 22 -8.81 0.93 12.99
C TRP A 22 -10.20 1.38 12.51
N ALA A 23 -10.92 0.54 11.76
CA ALA A 23 -12.23 0.88 11.24
C ALA A 23 -13.32 0.68 12.30
N VAL A 24 -13.24 -0.40 13.08
CA VAL A 24 -14.20 -0.69 14.16
C VAL A 24 -14.12 0.32 15.29
N ASP A 25 -12.90 0.60 15.78
CA ASP A 25 -12.66 1.49 16.92
C ASP A 25 -13.08 2.94 16.62
N LEU A 26 -12.96 3.36 15.36
CA LEU A 26 -13.38 4.68 14.87
C LEU A 26 -14.81 4.70 14.30
N HIS A 27 -15.52 3.57 14.32
CA HIS A 27 -16.87 3.43 13.77
C HIS A 27 -16.99 3.85 12.28
N ARG A 28 -15.99 3.52 11.46
CA ARG A 28 -15.92 3.87 10.03
C ARG A 28 -16.77 2.94 9.16
N THR A 29 -18.08 2.98 9.31
CA THR A 29 -19.02 2.16 8.52
C THR A 29 -19.15 2.64 7.07
N GLY A 30 -19.35 1.71 6.12
CA GLY A 30 -19.57 2.01 4.70
C GLY A 30 -18.36 2.61 3.98
N CYS A 31 -17.20 2.59 4.63
CA CYS A 31 -15.93 2.98 4.05
C CYS A 31 -15.39 1.84 3.18
N HIS A 32 -14.55 2.18 2.20
CA HIS A 32 -13.91 1.20 1.33
C HIS A 32 -12.40 1.40 1.39
N ALA A 33 -11.68 0.32 1.61
CA ALA A 33 -10.23 0.30 1.67
C ALA A 33 -9.67 -0.71 0.66
N VAL A 34 -8.36 -0.60 0.42
CA VAL A 34 -7.65 -1.40 -0.58
C VAL A 34 -6.60 -2.26 0.11
N ARG A 35 -6.69 -3.58 -0.10
CA ARG A 35 -5.55 -4.48 0.14
C ARG A 35 -4.68 -4.51 -1.10
N ILE A 36 -3.39 -4.34 -0.90
CA ILE A 36 -2.39 -4.37 -1.96
C ILE A 36 -1.65 -5.69 -1.85
N TYR A 37 -1.62 -6.45 -2.93
CA TYR A 37 -0.81 -7.67 -3.02
C TYR A 37 0.27 -7.49 -4.06
N VAL A 38 1.50 -7.84 -3.68
CA VAL A 38 2.64 -7.93 -4.60
C VAL A 38 3.18 -9.35 -4.54
N ASN A 39 3.28 -10.03 -5.69
CA ASN A 39 3.66 -11.45 -5.77
C ASN A 39 2.84 -12.36 -4.82
N ASP A 40 1.52 -12.14 -4.81
CA ASP A 40 0.54 -12.82 -3.94
C ASP A 40 0.75 -12.64 -2.42
N LYS A 41 1.69 -11.78 -2.00
CA LYS A 41 1.88 -11.38 -0.60
C LYS A 41 1.21 -10.04 -0.33
N GLU A 42 0.41 -9.98 0.73
CA GLU A 42 -0.19 -8.72 1.18
C GLU A 42 0.91 -7.76 1.65
N LEU A 43 0.85 -6.51 1.21
CA LEU A 43 1.93 -5.55 1.35
C LEU A 43 2.15 -5.11 2.80
N ASN A 44 1.11 -4.85 3.59
CA ASN A 44 1.28 -4.50 5.00
C ASN A 44 2.01 -5.61 5.77
N ALA A 45 1.68 -6.87 5.49
CA ALA A 45 2.36 -8.02 6.08
C ALA A 45 3.83 -8.12 5.68
N LEU A 46 4.16 -7.81 4.42
CA LEU A 46 5.55 -7.74 3.98
C LEU A 46 6.33 -6.61 4.65
N LEU A 47 5.74 -5.42 4.74
CA LEU A 47 6.38 -4.26 5.37
C LEU A 47 6.69 -4.55 6.85
N VAL A 48 5.71 -5.05 7.58
CA VAL A 48 5.86 -5.41 9.00
C VAL A 48 6.91 -6.50 9.20
N GLU A 49 6.98 -7.50 8.33
CA GLU A 49 8.04 -8.52 8.42
C GLU A 49 9.44 -7.89 8.24
N LEU A 50 9.61 -6.95 7.30
CA LEU A 50 10.88 -6.27 7.10
C LEU A 50 11.24 -5.39 8.29
N GLU A 51 10.27 -4.68 8.84
CA GLU A 51 10.43 -3.82 10.03
C GLU A 51 10.77 -4.61 11.28
N ASP A 52 10.06 -5.70 11.55
CA ASP A 52 10.35 -6.64 12.64
C ASP A 52 11.78 -7.17 12.55
N ASN A 53 12.22 -7.53 11.35
CA ASN A 53 13.59 -7.99 11.11
C ASN A 53 14.64 -6.89 11.41
N GLU A 54 14.35 -5.64 11.05
CA GLU A 54 15.24 -4.50 11.34
C GLU A 54 15.25 -4.12 12.82
N ASP A 55 14.10 -4.21 13.50
CA ASP A 55 13.97 -3.98 14.95
C ASP A 55 14.54 -5.15 15.78
N GLY A 56 14.80 -6.31 15.15
CA GLY A 56 15.32 -7.51 15.81
C GLY A 56 14.25 -8.24 16.63
N GLU A 57 12.98 -8.10 16.24
CA GLU A 57 11.85 -8.76 16.87
C GLU A 57 11.94 -10.28 16.69
N THR A 58 11.58 -11.01 17.76
CA THR A 58 11.64 -12.48 17.79
C THR A 58 10.26 -13.12 17.68
N THR A 59 9.21 -12.32 17.80
CA THR A 59 7.82 -12.72 17.61
C THR A 59 7.24 -11.79 16.55
N PRO A 60 6.71 -12.33 15.43
CA PRO A 60 6.13 -11.51 14.39
C PRO A 60 4.99 -10.64 14.91
N SER A 61 5.05 -9.36 14.59
CA SER A 61 3.99 -8.39 14.82
C SER A 61 2.78 -8.73 13.95
N ASP A 62 1.57 -8.49 14.47
CA ASP A 62 0.34 -8.61 13.67
C ASP A 62 0.22 -7.38 12.76
N PRO A 63 0.22 -7.53 11.42
CA PRO A 63 0.15 -6.40 10.52
C PRO A 63 -1.08 -5.52 10.73
N ALA A 64 -2.21 -6.10 11.15
CA ALA A 64 -3.44 -5.35 11.42
C ALA A 64 -3.34 -4.44 12.65
N HIS A 65 -2.38 -4.68 13.54
CA HIS A 65 -2.09 -3.80 14.68
C HIS A 65 -1.06 -2.71 14.33
N VAL A 66 -0.24 -2.90 13.30
CA VAL A 66 0.78 -1.92 12.87
C VAL A 66 0.21 -0.94 11.85
N TYR A 67 -0.48 -1.46 10.83
CA TYR A 67 -1.01 -0.68 9.73
C TYR A 67 -2.50 -0.93 9.49
N GLY A 68 -3.22 0.14 9.15
CA GLY A 68 -4.50 0.08 8.49
C GLY A 68 -4.34 0.10 6.96
N HIS A 69 -5.42 -0.14 6.24
CA HIS A 69 -5.42 -0.15 4.78
C HIS A 69 -5.78 1.22 4.21
N ILE A 70 -5.13 1.57 3.10
CA ILE A 70 -5.31 2.84 2.40
C ILE A 70 -6.70 2.90 1.73
N GLY A 71 -7.24 4.11 1.58
CA GLY A 71 -8.52 4.33 0.90
C GLY A 71 -8.42 4.27 -0.64
N LEU A 72 -9.57 4.45 -1.29
CA LEU A 72 -9.69 4.50 -2.75
C LEU A 72 -8.94 5.68 -3.41
N TRP A 73 -8.52 6.67 -2.61
CA TRP A 73 -7.70 7.79 -3.08
C TRP A 73 -6.30 7.36 -3.59
N LEU A 74 -5.86 6.15 -3.21
CA LEU A 74 -4.63 5.52 -3.69
C LEU A 74 -4.44 5.63 -5.22
N ALA A 75 -5.53 5.51 -5.99
CA ALA A 75 -5.48 5.63 -7.45
C ALA A 75 -4.91 6.98 -7.93
N GLU A 76 -5.26 8.08 -7.24
CA GLU A 76 -4.71 9.39 -7.57
C GLU A 76 -3.26 9.50 -7.13
N GLU A 77 -2.96 9.13 -5.88
CA GLU A 77 -1.61 9.25 -5.31
C GLU A 77 -0.57 8.52 -6.17
N LEU A 78 -0.88 7.29 -6.61
CA LEU A 78 0.02 6.49 -7.45
C LEU A 78 0.29 7.09 -8.84
N LYS A 79 -0.61 7.95 -9.34
CA LYS A 79 -0.51 8.57 -10.68
C LYS A 79 0.02 9.99 -10.67
N LYS A 80 0.19 10.61 -9.50
CA LYS A 80 0.70 11.98 -9.43
C LYS A 80 2.13 12.01 -9.96
N GLU A 81 2.46 13.02 -10.76
CA GLU A 81 3.85 13.29 -11.15
C GLU A 81 4.77 13.45 -9.92
N SER A 82 4.20 13.90 -8.80
CA SER A 82 4.91 14.08 -7.54
C SER A 82 5.20 12.76 -6.81
N ALA A 83 4.65 11.63 -7.25
CA ALA A 83 4.84 10.32 -6.61
C ALA A 83 6.31 9.86 -6.68
N ASP A 84 7.04 10.13 -7.77
CA ASP A 84 8.47 9.80 -7.85
C ASP A 84 9.32 10.64 -6.87
N LEU A 85 8.84 11.84 -6.50
CA LEU A 85 9.58 12.77 -5.64
C LEU A 85 9.26 12.58 -4.15
N TYR A 86 7.98 12.52 -3.79
CA TYR A 86 7.50 12.52 -2.40
C TYR A 86 6.90 11.20 -1.93
N GLY A 87 6.71 10.25 -2.85
CA GLY A 87 6.04 8.99 -2.57
C GLY A 87 4.52 9.08 -2.50
N ALA A 88 3.87 7.95 -2.74
CA ALA A 88 2.45 7.72 -2.49
C ALA A 88 2.30 6.88 -1.22
N SER A 89 1.36 7.24 -0.33
CA SER A 89 1.02 6.43 0.84
C SER A 89 0.37 5.11 0.42
N LEU A 90 0.88 4.01 0.97
CA LEU A 90 0.43 2.65 0.64
C LEU A 90 -0.43 2.02 1.75
N CYS A 91 -0.39 2.60 2.94
CA CYS A 91 -1.14 2.18 4.11
C CYS A 91 -1.47 3.38 4.99
N CYS A 92 -2.28 3.17 6.04
CA CYS A 92 -2.63 4.21 7.01
C CYS A 92 -2.36 3.74 8.44
N CYS A 93 -2.50 4.65 9.40
CA CYS A 93 -2.33 4.31 10.81
C CYS A 93 -3.44 3.36 11.29
N SER A 94 -3.06 2.25 11.94
CA SER A 94 -3.99 1.28 12.55
C SER A 94 -4.81 1.84 13.74
N VAL A 95 -4.51 3.07 14.20
CA VAL A 95 -5.22 3.70 15.32
C VAL A 95 -6.19 4.79 14.83
N CYS A 96 -5.72 5.71 13.99
CA CYS A 96 -6.53 6.86 13.56
C CYS A 96 -7.05 6.75 12.11
N GLY A 97 -6.55 5.79 11.33
CA GLY A 97 -6.87 5.61 9.91
C GLY A 97 -6.35 6.73 9.01
N ASP A 98 -5.37 7.52 9.48
CA ASP A 98 -4.76 8.61 8.71
C ASP A 98 -3.50 8.09 7.99
N GLU A 99 -3.43 8.33 6.68
CA GLU A 99 -2.39 7.89 5.75
C GLU A 99 -1.03 8.54 6.01
N GLY A 100 -1.01 9.70 6.68
CA GLY A 100 0.22 10.43 7.04
C GLY A 100 0.65 10.28 8.51
N CYS A 101 -0.10 9.53 9.33
CA CYS A 101 0.17 9.41 10.76
C CYS A 101 1.09 8.24 11.12
N TRP A 102 0.96 7.09 10.49
CA TRP A 102 1.77 5.91 10.78
C TRP A 102 1.70 4.95 9.59
N GLY A 103 2.40 5.29 8.52
CA GLY A 103 2.35 4.54 7.28
C GLY A 103 3.70 4.51 6.56
N VAL A 104 3.68 3.82 5.42
CA VAL A 104 4.80 3.70 4.50
C VAL A 104 4.41 4.30 3.16
N ARG A 105 5.33 5.09 2.61
CA ARG A 105 5.23 5.61 1.25
C ARG A 105 6.22 4.91 0.35
N ALA A 106 5.87 4.75 -0.92
CA ALA A 106 6.84 4.39 -1.97
C ALA A 106 6.81 5.42 -3.08
N LYS A 107 7.98 5.68 -3.66
CA LYS A 107 8.12 6.48 -4.87
C LYS A 107 7.74 5.64 -6.07
N VAL A 108 7.04 6.26 -7.02
CA VAL A 108 6.55 5.59 -8.23
C VAL A 108 7.22 6.20 -9.44
N ARG A 109 8.06 5.42 -10.12
CA ARG A 109 8.74 5.83 -11.34
C ARG A 109 8.18 5.07 -12.52
N GLU A 110 7.73 5.78 -13.55
CA GLU A 110 7.20 5.17 -14.75
C GLU A 110 8.16 5.32 -15.93
N THR A 111 8.24 4.28 -16.74
CA THR A 111 8.94 4.24 -18.04
C THR A 111 7.98 3.68 -19.09
N ASP A 112 8.40 3.54 -20.35
CA ASP A 112 7.50 3.07 -21.42
C ASP A 112 6.98 1.64 -21.20
N ASP A 113 7.78 0.77 -20.56
CA ASP A 113 7.47 -0.65 -20.37
C ASP A 113 7.29 -1.08 -18.91
N GLU A 114 7.69 -0.24 -17.95
CA GLU A 114 7.74 -0.60 -16.54
C GLU A 114 7.28 0.51 -15.60
N VAL A 115 6.65 0.12 -14.50
CA VAL A 115 6.44 0.95 -13.32
C VAL A 115 7.26 0.39 -12.15
N VAL A 116 8.08 1.22 -11.53
CA VAL A 116 8.91 0.84 -10.38
C VAL A 116 8.42 1.51 -9.12
N TRP A 117 8.10 0.72 -8.10
CA TRP A 117 7.95 1.22 -6.73
C TRP A 117 9.30 1.11 -6.04
N HIS A 118 9.83 2.24 -5.58
CA HIS A 118 11.17 2.33 -4.98
C HIS A 118 11.19 3.29 -3.80
N GLY A 119 12.31 3.30 -3.06
CA GLY A 119 12.54 4.30 -2.01
C GLY A 119 11.48 4.29 -0.92
N PHE A 120 11.09 3.09 -0.46
CA PHE A 120 10.13 2.93 0.63
C PHE A 120 10.61 3.67 1.88
N GLU A 121 9.72 4.45 2.50
CA GLU A 121 10.03 5.27 3.66
C GLU A 121 8.86 5.24 4.65
N HIS A 122 9.16 5.05 5.94
CA HIS A 122 8.17 5.21 7.01
C HIS A 122 8.07 6.68 7.41
N GLU A 123 6.87 7.18 7.72
CA GLU A 123 6.64 8.57 8.16
C GLU A 123 7.46 9.03 9.38
N HIS A 124 7.94 8.09 10.21
CA HIS A 124 8.48 8.36 11.55
C HIS A 124 9.72 7.55 11.90
N ARG A 125 9.90 6.38 11.28
CA ARG A 125 11.04 5.50 11.53
C ARG A 125 11.97 5.47 10.32
N LYS A 126 13.25 5.18 10.58
CA LYS A 126 14.29 5.16 9.54
C LYS A 126 14.59 3.73 9.11
N TYR A 127 13.55 3.00 8.71
CA TYR A 127 13.72 1.67 8.15
C TYR A 127 14.37 1.72 6.77
N THR A 128 15.14 0.70 6.44
CA THR A 128 15.78 0.56 5.12
C THR A 128 14.94 -0.28 4.16
N TYR A 129 14.03 -1.08 4.70
CA TYR A 129 13.28 -2.12 4.00
C TYR A 129 14.17 -3.06 3.18
N GLY A 130 15.44 -3.21 3.57
CA GLY A 130 16.43 -3.96 2.80
C GLY A 130 16.68 -3.44 1.38
N GLY A 131 16.32 -2.18 1.07
CA GLY A 131 16.39 -1.63 -0.28
C GLY A 131 15.31 -2.18 -1.22
N LEU A 132 14.13 -2.51 -0.68
CA LEU A 132 12.99 -3.04 -1.43
C LEU A 132 12.66 -2.18 -2.67
N GLU A 133 12.53 -2.85 -3.81
CA GLU A 133 11.99 -2.31 -5.05
C GLU A 133 11.06 -3.34 -5.68
N PHE A 134 9.98 -2.87 -6.31
CA PHE A 134 9.12 -3.70 -7.15
C PHE A 134 9.09 -3.18 -8.56
N HIS A 135 9.12 -4.11 -9.50
CA HIS A 135 9.21 -3.88 -10.93
C HIS A 135 7.99 -4.48 -11.60
N PHE A 136 7.04 -3.64 -12.00
CA PHE A 136 5.79 -4.08 -12.61
C PHE A 136 5.83 -3.89 -14.13
N GLU A 137 5.28 -4.86 -14.86
CA GLU A 137 4.96 -4.63 -16.28
C GLU A 137 3.93 -3.50 -16.37
N ARG A 138 4.22 -2.44 -17.13
CA ARG A 138 3.37 -1.24 -17.18
C ARG A 138 1.93 -1.57 -17.57
N SER A 139 1.74 -2.46 -18.54
CA SER A 139 0.41 -2.81 -19.05
C SER A 139 -0.47 -3.49 -17.97
N ALA A 140 0.13 -4.37 -17.16
CA ALA A 140 -0.53 -5.05 -16.05
C ALA A 140 -0.81 -4.10 -14.89
N TYR A 141 0.16 -3.23 -14.57
CA TYR A 141 0.00 -2.20 -13.55
C TYR A 141 -1.15 -1.23 -13.88
N GLU A 142 -1.19 -0.68 -15.09
CA GLU A 142 -2.25 0.22 -15.55
C GLU A 142 -3.64 -0.44 -15.52
N ALA A 143 -3.71 -1.76 -15.77
CA ALA A 143 -4.97 -2.50 -15.67
C ALA A 143 -5.49 -2.57 -14.22
N GLU A 144 -4.62 -2.76 -13.23
CA GLU A 144 -4.98 -2.72 -11.80
C GLU A 144 -5.34 -1.31 -11.34
N ILE A 145 -4.60 -0.29 -11.76
CA ILE A 145 -4.92 1.12 -11.47
C ILE A 145 -6.31 1.49 -12.00
N LYS A 146 -6.66 1.03 -13.21
CA LYS A 146 -7.99 1.27 -13.77
C LYS A 146 -9.12 0.68 -12.91
N LYS A 147 -8.90 -0.48 -12.27
CA LYS A 147 -9.88 -1.06 -11.32
C LYS A 147 -10.08 -0.14 -10.11
N LEU A 148 -8.99 0.40 -9.55
CA LEU A 148 -9.08 1.37 -8.45
C LEU A 148 -9.88 2.62 -8.86
N GLU A 149 -9.62 3.17 -10.06
CA GLU A 149 -10.37 4.33 -10.58
C GLU A 149 -11.86 4.03 -10.80
N GLU A 150 -12.20 2.81 -11.23
CA GLU A 150 -13.58 2.34 -11.36
C GLU A 150 -14.28 2.24 -9.99
N TRP A 151 -13.62 1.63 -8.99
CA TRP A 151 -14.15 1.55 -7.63
C TRP A 151 -14.32 2.94 -7.01
N ARG A 152 -13.34 3.82 -7.15
CA ARG A 152 -13.43 5.18 -6.66
C ARG A 152 -14.64 5.92 -7.24
N ARG A 153 -14.86 5.85 -8.55
CA ARG A 153 -16.05 6.44 -9.21
C ARG A 153 -17.37 5.83 -8.72
N GLN A 154 -17.36 4.56 -8.30
CA GLN A 154 -18.54 3.87 -7.82
C GLN A 154 -18.89 4.22 -6.37
N TYR A 155 -17.88 4.36 -5.50
CA TYR A 155 -18.05 4.39 -4.05
C TYR A 155 -17.70 5.73 -3.39
N GLU A 156 -17.03 6.64 -4.11
CA GLU A 156 -16.80 8.01 -3.67
C GLU A 156 -18.01 8.87 -4.11
N ARG A 157 -19.02 8.95 -3.24
CA ARG A 157 -20.19 9.85 -3.35
C ARG A 157 -20.38 10.67 -2.10
#